data_AF-A0A3S9EF09-F1
#
_entry.id   AF-A0A3S9EF09-F1
#
_cell.length_a   1.000
_cell.length_b   1.000
_cell.length_c   1.000
_cell.angle_alpha   90.00
_cell.angle_beta   90.00
_cell.angle_gamma   90.00
#
_symmetry.space_group_name_H-M   'P 1'
#
loop_
_entity.id
_entity.type
_entity.pdbx_description
1 polymer ?
#
loop_
_entity_poly.entity_id
_entity_poly.type
_entity_poly.pdbx_seq_one_letter_code
_entity_poly.pdbx_strand_id
1 'polypeptide(L)'
;MDDGIDRRPFGSIVDEAIAKFASLMRLDLRLLEAEMRSKMSTIVSSGACGVAAAILFVLGAFALVQFLILAMISFGIGAMFACFTVGVILIGGGLLSLYLAKRALIGWTITPIETVSQVRSDLAALKQGIRYGTAQR
;
A
#
# COMPACT_ATOMS: atom_id res chain seq x y z
N MET A 1 -57.99 -35.40 -1.70
CA MET A 1 -58.03 -33.94 -1.82
C MET A 1 -57.13 -33.41 -0.72
N ASP A 2 -55.92 -32.98 -1.12
CA ASP A 2 -55.43 -31.58 -1.02
C ASP A 2 -55.05 -31.27 0.45
N ASP A 3 -53.81 -30.93 0.79
CA ASP A 3 -53.24 -29.62 0.49
C ASP A 3 -51.72 -29.64 0.33
N GLY A 4 -51.25 -29.00 -0.74
CA GLY A 4 -49.84 -28.69 -0.99
C GLY A 4 -49.32 -27.61 -0.05
N ILE A 5 -48.25 -27.91 0.68
CA ILE A 5 -47.41 -26.89 1.33
C ILE A 5 -46.05 -26.91 0.64
N ASP A 6 -45.99 -26.27 -0.53
CA ASP A 6 -44.74 -25.92 -1.21
C ASP A 6 -44.03 -24.80 -0.43
N ARG A 7 -43.24 -25.21 0.57
CA ARG A 7 -42.33 -24.35 1.33
C ARG A 7 -41.00 -24.18 0.57
N ARG A 8 -41.00 -23.38 -0.50
CA ARG A 8 -39.79 -22.70 -1.02
C ARG A 8 -40.23 -21.31 -1.49
N PRO A 9 -39.64 -20.19 -1.00
CA PRO A 9 -38.51 -19.62 -1.74
C PRO A 9 -37.53 -18.66 -1.00
N PHE A 10 -37.61 -18.46 0.32
CA PHE A 10 -36.73 -17.47 0.98
C PHE A 10 -35.26 -17.94 1.08
N GLY A 11 -35.04 -19.24 1.25
CA GLY A 11 -33.69 -19.81 1.30
C GLY A 11 -32.93 -19.71 -0.03
N SER A 12 -33.64 -19.86 -1.16
CA SER A 12 -33.01 -19.83 -2.50
C SER A 12 -32.55 -18.44 -2.93
N ILE A 13 -33.21 -17.37 -2.46
CA ILE A 13 -32.82 -15.99 -2.80
C ILE A 13 -31.55 -15.58 -2.04
N VAL A 14 -31.41 -16.02 -0.78
CA VAL A 14 -30.20 -15.79 0.02
C VAL A 14 -29.02 -16.57 -0.56
N ASP A 15 -29.24 -17.82 -0.98
CA ASP A 15 -28.20 -18.65 -1.59
C ASP A 15 -27.71 -18.05 -2.93
N GLU A 16 -28.64 -17.52 -3.73
CA GLU A 16 -28.30 -16.84 -4.98
C GLU A 16 -27.59 -15.48 -4.75
N ALA A 17 -27.95 -14.74 -3.69
CA ALA A 17 -27.25 -13.52 -3.31
C ALA A 17 -25.81 -13.81 -2.83
N ILE A 18 -25.61 -14.85 -2.00
CA ILE A 18 -24.29 -15.28 -1.53
C ILE A 18 -23.43 -15.78 -2.70
N ALA A 19 -24.02 -16.53 -3.64
CA ALA A 19 -23.34 -16.98 -4.84
C ALA A 19 -22.85 -15.81 -5.73
N LYS A 20 -23.65 -14.74 -5.84
CA LYS A 20 -23.25 -13.53 -6.56
C LYS A 20 -22.17 -12.72 -5.83
N PHE A 21 -22.25 -12.59 -4.50
CA PHE A 21 -21.20 -11.94 -3.70
C PHE A 21 -19.86 -12.70 -3.78
N ALA A 22 -19.89 -14.03 -3.74
CA ALA A 22 -18.69 -14.85 -3.90
C ALA A 22 -18.05 -14.68 -5.31
N SER A 23 -18.88 -14.46 -6.33
CA SER A 23 -18.41 -14.22 -7.70
C SER A 23 -17.72 -12.85 -7.87
N LEU A 24 -18.23 -11.81 -7.19
CA LEU A 24 -17.63 -10.46 -7.18
C LEU A 24 -16.30 -10.45 -6.41
N MET A 25 -16.27 -11.09 -5.23
CA MET A 25 -15.07 -11.16 -4.39
C MET A 25 -13.91 -11.90 -5.08
N ARG A 26 -14.22 -12.93 -5.89
CA ARG A 26 -13.21 -13.61 -6.73
C ARG A 26 -12.66 -12.72 -7.85
N LEU A 27 -13.47 -11.80 -8.36
CA LEU A 27 -13.04 -10.86 -9.39
C LEU A 27 -12.11 -9.79 -8.80
N ASP A 28 -12.46 -9.26 -7.63
CA ASP A 28 -11.62 -8.31 -6.88
C ASP A 28 -10.29 -8.92 -6.46
N LEU A 29 -10.27 -10.19 -6.03
CA LEU A 29 -9.03 -10.89 -5.69
C LEU A 29 -8.11 -11.07 -6.91
N ARG A 30 -8.67 -11.39 -8.09
CA ARG A 30 -7.88 -11.53 -9.32
C ARG A 30 -7.34 -10.18 -9.82
N LEU A 31 -8.11 -9.10 -9.64
CA LEU A 31 -7.67 -7.75 -10.00
C LEU A 31 -6.58 -7.25 -9.04
N LEU A 32 -6.74 -7.51 -7.74
CA LEU A 32 -5.73 -7.20 -6.72
C LEU A 32 -4.44 -7.99 -6.97
N GLU A 33 -4.53 -9.27 -7.32
CA GLU A 33 -3.37 -10.09 -7.67
C GLU A 33 -2.66 -9.57 -8.91
N ALA A 34 -3.41 -9.17 -9.95
CA ALA A 34 -2.84 -8.59 -11.16
C ALA A 34 -2.15 -7.24 -10.90
N GLU A 35 -2.73 -6.38 -10.05
CA GLU A 35 -2.14 -5.09 -9.67
C GLU A 35 -0.91 -5.27 -8.76
N MET A 36 -0.96 -6.22 -7.82
CA MET A 36 0.20 -6.61 -7.02
C MET A 36 1.34 -7.11 -7.90
N ARG A 37 1.04 -7.92 -8.91
CA ARG A 37 2.02 -8.49 -9.83
C ARG A 37 2.64 -7.43 -10.76
N SER A 38 1.89 -6.40 -11.15
CA SER A 38 2.43 -5.28 -11.95
C SER A 38 3.25 -4.30 -11.12
N LYS A 39 2.84 -4.02 -9.86
CA LYS A 39 3.65 -3.23 -8.92
C LYS A 39 4.94 -3.97 -8.54
N MET A 40 4.87 -5.28 -8.33
CA MET A 40 6.06 -6.10 -8.06
C MET A 40 6.98 -6.23 -9.27
N SER A 41 6.46 -6.43 -10.49
CA SER A 41 7.33 -6.58 -11.67
C SER A 41 8.15 -5.32 -11.96
N THR A 42 7.57 -4.14 -11.70
CA THR A 42 8.24 -2.84 -11.83
C THR A 42 9.33 -2.64 -10.76
N ILE A 43 9.15 -3.19 -9.56
CA ILE A 43 10.16 -3.15 -8.48
C ILE A 43 11.29 -4.17 -8.72
N VAL A 44 10.98 -5.31 -9.35
CA VAL A 44 11.93 -6.42 -9.51
C VAL A 44 12.96 -6.15 -10.62
N SER A 45 12.61 -5.50 -11.73
CA SER A 45 13.57 -5.31 -12.85
C SER A 45 14.69 -4.30 -12.55
N SER A 46 14.48 -3.36 -11.61
CA SER A 46 15.51 -2.44 -11.09
C SER A 46 16.00 -2.81 -9.68
N GLY A 47 15.41 -3.84 -9.07
CA GLY A 47 15.56 -4.15 -7.64
C GLY A 47 16.92 -4.71 -7.24
N ALA A 48 17.58 -5.50 -8.10
CA ALA A 48 18.85 -6.15 -7.73
C ALA A 48 19.97 -5.13 -7.45
N CYS A 49 20.08 -4.07 -8.27
CA CYS A 49 21.03 -2.98 -8.03
C CYS A 49 20.60 -2.11 -6.84
N GLY A 50 19.29 -1.89 -6.68
CA GLY A 50 18.74 -1.14 -5.54
C GLY A 50 19.02 -1.81 -4.18
N VAL A 51 18.88 -3.13 -4.09
CA VAL A 51 19.16 -3.89 -2.86
C VAL A 51 20.66 -3.82 -2.52
N ALA A 52 21.54 -4.02 -3.50
CA ALA A 52 22.98 -3.91 -3.28
C ALA A 52 23.39 -2.49 -2.83
N ALA A 53 22.85 -1.44 -3.47
CA ALA A 53 23.07 -0.06 -3.09
C ALA A 53 22.55 0.24 -1.67
N ALA A 54 21.37 -0.28 -1.31
CA ALA A 54 20.82 -0.14 0.04
C ALA A 54 21.72 -0.80 1.10
N ILE A 55 22.23 -1.99 0.84
CA ILE A 55 23.16 -2.68 1.75
C ILE A 55 24.45 -1.87 1.92
N LEU A 56 25.07 -1.44 0.82
CA LEU A 56 26.28 -0.62 0.88
C LEU A 56 26.04 0.70 1.61
N PHE A 57 24.88 1.32 1.41
CA PHE A 57 24.50 2.55 2.11
C PHE A 57 24.34 2.33 3.61
N VAL A 58 23.69 1.23 4.03
CA VAL A 58 23.57 0.87 5.45
C VAL A 58 24.94 0.62 6.08
N LEU A 59 25.82 -0.11 5.39
CA LEU A 59 27.19 -0.35 5.86
C LEU A 59 28.01 0.95 5.95
N GLY A 60 27.89 1.83 4.96
CA GLY A 60 28.54 3.14 4.97
C GLY A 60 28.03 4.04 6.09
N ALA A 61 26.71 4.07 6.32
CA ALA A 61 26.11 4.80 7.43
C ALA A 61 26.60 4.27 8.79
N PHE A 62 26.69 2.94 8.95
CA PHE A 62 27.25 2.35 10.16
C PHE A 62 28.72 2.75 10.38
N ALA A 63 29.55 2.69 9.33
CA ALA A 63 30.95 3.10 9.41
C ALA A 63 31.10 4.59 9.78
N LEU A 64 30.25 5.47 9.26
CA LEU A 64 30.23 6.90 9.60
C LEU A 64 29.86 7.13 11.07
N VAL A 65 28.88 6.40 11.62
CA VAL A 65 28.53 6.49 13.04
C VAL A 65 29.72 6.08 13.91
N GLN A 66 30.39 4.98 13.57
CA GLN A 66 31.59 4.54 14.29
C GLN A 66 32.73 5.57 14.20
N PHE A 67 32.95 6.15 13.03
CA PHE A 67 33.93 7.22 12.83
C PHE A 67 33.63 8.43 13.73
N LEU A 68 32.37 8.85 13.83
CA LEU A 68 31.96 9.96 14.69
C LEU A 68 32.25 9.67 16.17
N ILE A 69 31.96 8.44 16.63
CA ILE A 69 32.25 8.00 18.00
C ILE A 69 33.76 8.03 18.26
N LEU A 70 34.56 7.46 17.36
CA LEU A 70 36.03 7.45 17.46
C LEU A 70 36.61 8.86 17.45
N ALA A 71 36.06 9.76 16.62
CA ALA A 71 36.45 11.16 16.59
C ALA A 71 36.14 11.86 17.93
N MET A 72 34.97 11.64 18.53
CA MET A 72 34.68 12.19 19.87
C MET A 72 35.66 11.64 20.92
N ILE A 73 36.01 10.36 20.84
CA ILE A 73 37.00 9.75 21.74
C ILE A 73 38.38 10.39 21.56
N SER A 74 38.83 10.65 20.32
CA SER A 74 40.12 11.30 20.07
C SER A 74 40.16 12.75 20.54
N PHE A 75 39.01 13.42 20.64
CA PHE A 75 38.88 14.73 21.30
C PHE A 75 38.92 14.66 22.84
N GLY A 76 39.08 13.47 23.43
CA GLY A 76 39.17 13.26 24.88
C GLY A 76 37.83 13.02 25.57
N ILE A 77 36.75 12.82 24.82
CA ILE A 77 35.44 12.46 25.39
C ILE A 77 35.46 10.97 25.72
N GLY A 78 35.08 10.61 26.95
CA GLY A 78 35.02 9.20 27.35
C GLY A 78 34.09 8.39 26.45
N ALA A 79 34.50 7.17 26.09
CA ALA A 79 33.79 6.30 25.13
C ALA A 79 32.30 6.11 25.48
N MET A 80 31.97 6.00 26.77
CA MET A 80 30.61 5.84 27.25
C MET A 80 29.73 7.06 26.92
N PHE A 81 30.26 8.27 27.11
CA PHE A 81 29.56 9.52 26.80
C PHE A 81 29.46 9.79 25.31
N ALA A 82 30.49 9.43 24.54
CA ALA A 82 30.48 9.55 23.08
C ALA A 82 29.36 8.68 22.47
N CYS A 83 29.32 7.39 22.81
CA CYS A 83 28.27 6.47 22.35
C CYS A 83 26.87 6.91 22.81
N PHE A 84 26.73 7.34 24.06
CA PHE A 84 25.44 7.80 24.59
C PHE A 84 24.93 9.03 23.82
N THR A 85 25.77 10.03 23.62
CA THR A 85 25.39 11.29 22.95
C THR A 85 25.03 11.04 21.48
N VAL A 86 25.86 10.28 20.76
CA VAL A 86 25.59 9.93 19.35
C VAL A 86 24.31 9.11 19.22
N GLY A 87 24.09 8.15 20.13
CA GLY A 87 22.86 7.35 20.17
C GLY A 87 21.60 8.18 20.41
N VAL A 88 21.64 9.10 21.38
CA VAL A 88 20.51 10.01 21.67
C VAL A 88 20.20 10.91 20.47
N ILE A 89 21.21 11.46 19.80
CA ILE A 89 21.03 12.31 18.62
C ILE A 89 20.41 11.51 17.47
N LEU A 90 20.90 10.29 17.20
CA LEU A 90 20.37 9.43 16.15
C LEU A 90 18.92 9.00 16.42
N ILE A 91 18.59 8.62 17.66
CA ILE A 91 17.22 8.26 18.05
C ILE A 91 16.30 9.48 17.93
N GLY A 92 16.70 10.62 18.47
CA GLY A 92 15.91 11.86 18.41
C GLY A 92 15.68 12.33 16.97
N GLY A 93 16.74 12.37 16.17
CA GLY A 93 16.66 12.72 14.74
C GLY A 93 15.84 11.72 13.94
N GLY A 94 15.97 10.42 14.24
CA GLY A 94 15.18 9.36 13.61
C GLY A 94 13.69 9.46 13.92
N LEU A 95 13.32 9.70 15.18
CA LEU A 95 11.94 9.91 15.58
C LEU A 95 11.34 11.18 14.96
N LEU A 96 12.11 12.28 14.94
CA LEU A 96 11.68 13.52 14.31
C LEU A 96 11.49 13.36 12.80
N SER A 97 12.43 12.71 12.12
CA SER A 97 12.34 12.41 10.69
C SER A 97 11.14 11.51 10.39
N LEU A 98 10.91 10.47 11.19
CA LEU A 98 9.73 9.60 11.06
C LEU A 98 8.42 10.37 11.29
N TYR A 99 8.42 11.30 12.25
CA TYR A 99 7.28 12.15 12.54
C TYR A 99 6.96 13.10 11.38
N LEU A 100 7.99 13.74 10.81
CA LEU A 100 7.88 14.60 9.63
C LEU A 100 7.47 13.82 8.39
N ALA A 101 8.05 12.63 8.16
CA ALA A 101 7.69 11.75 7.06
C ALA A 101 6.24 11.29 7.18
N LYS A 102 5.80 10.84 8.38
CA LYS A 102 4.39 10.50 8.63
C LYS A 102 3.47 11.69 8.35
N ARG A 103 3.83 12.90 8.81
CA ARG A 103 3.05 14.12 8.54
C ARG A 103 3.01 14.46 7.04
N ALA A 104 4.12 14.32 6.33
CA ALA A 104 4.19 14.55 4.88
C ALA A 104 3.34 13.53 4.10
N LEU A 105 3.36 12.26 4.50
CA LEU A 105 2.52 11.21 3.89
C LEU A 105 1.04 11.41 4.21
N ILE A 106 0.69 11.86 5.43
CA ILE A 106 -0.70 12.19 5.79
C ILE A 106 -1.17 13.44 5.01
N GLY A 107 -0.29 14.44 4.82
CA GLY A 107 -0.57 15.61 3.98
C GLY A 107 -0.73 15.32 2.49
N TRP A 108 -0.27 14.16 2.01
CA TRP A 108 -0.43 13.72 0.62
C TRP A 108 -1.77 13.01 0.35
N THR A 109 -2.59 12.71 1.37
CA THR A 109 -3.75 11.83 1.23
C THR A 109 -5.07 12.52 0.80
N ILE A 110 -5.10 13.78 0.35
CA ILE A 110 -6.32 14.32 -0.30
C ILE A 110 -5.96 15.29 -1.44
N THR A 111 -5.68 14.74 -2.64
CA THR A 111 -6.35 15.06 -3.92
C THR A 111 -5.63 14.38 -5.10
N PRO A 112 -5.96 13.13 -5.46
CA PRO A 112 -5.80 12.66 -6.84
C PRO A 112 -6.96 13.23 -7.67
N ILE A 113 -6.87 14.51 -8.07
CA ILE A 113 -7.87 15.18 -8.93
C ILE A 113 -7.98 14.53 -10.31
N GLU A 114 -6.92 13.87 -10.77
CA GLU A 114 -6.87 13.24 -12.11
C GLU A 114 -7.64 11.91 -12.18
N THR A 115 -7.75 11.13 -11.10
CA THR A 115 -8.35 9.78 -11.17
C THR A 115 -9.87 9.81 -11.01
N VAL A 116 -10.43 10.77 -10.26
CA VAL A 116 -11.88 10.83 -10.02
C VAL A 116 -12.64 11.33 -11.25
N SER A 117 -12.03 12.21 -12.07
CA SER A 117 -12.66 12.68 -13.31
C SER A 117 -12.73 11.57 -14.37
N GLN A 118 -11.71 10.71 -14.44
CA GLN A 118 -11.66 9.57 -15.35
C GLN A 118 -12.65 8.48 -14.95
N VAL A 119 -12.74 8.14 -13.65
CA VAL A 119 -13.74 7.18 -13.15
C VAL A 119 -15.17 7.70 -13.34
N ARG A 120 -15.41 9.00 -13.15
CA ARG A 120 -16.74 9.60 -13.42
C ARG A 120 -17.10 9.58 -14.91
N SER A 121 -16.11 9.76 -15.79
CA SER A 121 -16.31 9.70 -17.25
C SER A 121 -16.59 8.28 -17.72
N ASP A 122 -15.90 7.28 -17.15
CA ASP A 122 -16.13 5.86 -17.44
C ASP A 122 -17.50 5.37 -16.95
N LEU A 123 -17.94 5.81 -15.77
CA LEU A 123 -19.29 5.54 -15.27
C LEU A 123 -20.37 6.20 -16.14
N ALA A 124 -20.11 7.39 -16.68
CA ALA A 124 -21.01 8.04 -17.62
C ALA A 124 -21.09 7.30 -18.97
N ALA A 125 -19.96 6.82 -19.49
CA ALA A 125 -19.89 6.01 -20.70
C ALA A 125 -20.59 4.65 -20.54
N LEU A 126 -20.39 3.98 -19.40
CA LEU A 126 -21.08 2.72 -19.06
C LEU A 126 -22.60 2.91 -18.92
N LYS A 127 -23.05 4.02 -18.31
CA LYS A 127 -24.48 4.35 -18.21
C LYS A 127 -25.12 4.62 -19.58
N GLN A 128 -24.37 5.18 -20.52
CA GLN A 128 -24.84 5.37 -21.90
C GLN A 128 -24.85 4.04 -22.67
N GLY A 129 -23.83 3.19 -22.52
CA GLY A 129 -23.77 1.86 -23.15
C GLY A 129 -24.93 0.95 -22.74
N ILE A 130 -25.33 0.97 -21.47
CA ILE A 130 -26.49 0.19 -20.97
C ILE A 130 -27.81 0.71 -21.56
N ARG A 131 -27.93 2.02 -21.82
CA ARG A 131 -29.14 2.63 -22.37
C ARG A 131 -29.32 2.39 -23.87
N TYR A 132 -28.23 2.12 -24.61
CA TYR A 132 -28.30 1.74 -26.02
C TYR A 132 -28.38 0.23 -26.26
N GLY A 133 -27.96 -0.61 -25.30
CA GLY A 133 -28.06 -2.07 -25.39
C GLY A 133 -29.48 -2.65 -25.28
N THR A 134 -30.48 -1.86 -24.87
CA THR A 134 -31.88 -2.30 -24.75
C THR A 134 -32.78 -1.87 -25.91
N ALA A 135 -32.26 -1.13 -26.90
CA ALA A 135 -33.05 -0.65 -28.06
C ALA A 135 -32.93 -1.56 -29.30
N GLN A 136 -32.19 -2.66 -29.22
CA GLN A 136 -32.04 -3.62 -30.31
C GLN A 136 -32.41 -5.03 -29.83
N ARG A 137 -33.70 -5.22 -29.52
CA ARG A 137 -34.35 -6.54 -29.57
C ARG A 137 -35.78 -6.39 -30.05
#